data_AF-A0A847E438-F1
#
_entry.id   AF-A0A847E438-F1
#
_cell.length_a   1.000
_cell.length_b   1.000
_cell.length_c   1.000
_cell.angle_alpha   90.00
_cell.angle_beta   90.00
_cell.angle_gamma   90.00
#
_symmetry.space_group_name_H-M   'P 1'
#
loop_
_entity.id
_entity.type
_entity.pdbx_description
1 polymer ?
#
loop_
_entity_poly.entity_id
_entity_poly.type
_entity_poly.pdbx_seq_one_letter_code
_entity_poly.pdbx_strand_id
1 'polypeptide(L)'
;MSLYNIVVSTEEATVVSEYVAEYYVSNSYQSEAALESEFIRLLQTQGYEYLQIHNEAALITNLRRQLELLNRYTFTDDEWSRFFNERIASSNEGIVEKTRKIQTDHV
;
A
#
# COMPACT_ATOMS: atom_id res chain seq x y z
N MET A 1 32.75 -5.50 -26.99
CA MET A 1 31.29 -5.31 -27.09
C MET A 1 30.63 -6.61 -26.65
N SER A 2 30.07 -6.67 -25.45
CA SER A 2 29.33 -7.87 -25.01
C SER A 2 27.97 -7.89 -25.70
N LEU A 3 27.72 -8.94 -26.47
CA LEU A 3 26.40 -9.24 -27.02
C LEU A 3 25.52 -9.70 -25.85
N TYR A 4 24.68 -8.81 -25.33
CA TYR A 4 23.64 -9.19 -24.39
C TYR A 4 22.58 -9.97 -25.17
N ASN A 5 22.33 -11.23 -24.77
CA ASN A 5 21.19 -11.97 -25.28
C ASN A 5 19.95 -11.43 -24.56
N ILE A 6 19.27 -10.46 -25.17
CA ILE A 6 18.06 -9.84 -24.61
C ILE A 6 16.97 -10.91 -24.62
N VAL A 7 16.67 -11.47 -23.45
CA VAL A 7 15.61 -12.48 -23.28
C VAL A 7 14.23 -11.83 -23.17
N VAL A 8 14.15 -10.59 -22.67
CA VAL A 8 12.96 -9.73 -22.63
C VAL A 8 13.39 -8.26 -22.73
N SER A 9 12.70 -7.50 -23.55
CA SER A 9 12.74 -6.02 -23.57
C SER A 9 11.33 -5.54 -23.26
N THR A 10 11.17 -4.89 -22.11
CA THR A 10 9.91 -4.25 -21.69
C THR A 10 10.25 -2.87 -21.15
N GLU A 11 9.38 -1.90 -21.43
CA GLU A 11 9.45 -0.55 -20.85
C GLU A 11 8.96 -0.53 -19.39
N GLU A 12 8.34 -1.63 -18.92
CA GLU A 12 7.77 -1.77 -17.57
C GLU A 12 8.79 -2.38 -16.60
N ALA A 13 9.81 -1.61 -16.24
CA ALA A 13 10.77 -1.97 -15.19
C ALA A 13 10.59 -1.08 -13.96
N THR A 14 10.63 -1.67 -12.76
CA THR A 14 10.62 -0.91 -11.50
C THR A 14 11.97 -0.25 -11.20
N VAL A 15 13.05 -0.73 -11.83
CA VAL A 15 14.38 -0.12 -11.79
C VAL A 15 14.53 0.77 -13.03
N VAL A 16 14.48 2.08 -12.81
CA VAL A 16 14.57 3.09 -13.86
C VAL A 16 16.02 3.22 -14.34
N SER A 17 16.26 3.04 -15.64
CA SER A 17 17.59 3.23 -16.25
C SER A 17 17.94 4.70 -16.47
N GLU A 18 16.93 5.53 -16.76
CA GLU A 18 17.09 6.96 -17.05
C GLU A 18 15.99 7.75 -16.33
N TYR A 19 16.40 8.68 -15.46
CA TYR A 19 15.48 9.55 -14.71
C TYR A 19 15.86 11.01 -14.94
N VAL A 20 14.91 11.80 -15.45
CA VAL A 20 15.07 13.25 -15.56
C VAL A 20 14.70 13.84 -14.21
N ALA A 21 15.70 14.32 -13.47
CA ALA A 21 15.46 14.98 -12.19
C ALA A 21 14.67 16.26 -12.40
N GLU A 22 13.48 16.33 -11.80
CA GLU A 22 12.78 17.59 -11.60
C GLU A 22 13.59 18.41 -10.59
N TYR A 23 14.37 19.38 -11.07
CA TYR A 23 15.14 20.29 -10.23
C TYR A 23 14.20 21.20 -9.43
N TYR A 24 13.80 20.75 -8.25
CA TYR A 24 13.17 21.62 -7.25
C TYR A 24 14.26 22.13 -6.30
N VAL A 25 14.69 23.38 -6.51
CA VAL A 25 15.60 24.06 -5.57
C VAL A 25 14.78 24.46 -4.34
N SER A 26 14.76 23.61 -3.31
CA SER A 26 14.27 24.03 -2.00
C SER A 26 15.30 24.97 -1.37
N ASN A 27 15.08 26.27 -1.53
CA ASN A 27 15.98 27.31 -0.98
C ASN A 27 15.95 27.42 0.57
N SER A 28 15.27 26.51 1.28
CA SER A 28 15.19 26.49 2.74
C SER A 28 14.82 25.11 3.30
N TYR A 29 15.17 24.87 4.57
CA TYR A 29 14.64 23.74 5.35
C TYR A 29 13.11 23.86 5.44
N GLN A 30 12.40 22.82 4.96
CA GLN A 30 10.95 22.71 5.05
C GLN A 30 10.56 22.10 6.41
N SER A 31 9.37 22.43 6.93
CA SER A 31 8.82 21.77 8.12
C SER A 31 8.27 20.39 7.77
N GLU A 32 8.14 19.50 8.78
CA GLU A 32 7.54 18.17 8.60
C GLU A 32 6.12 18.26 8.02
N ALA A 33 5.31 19.21 8.47
CA ALA A 33 3.96 19.43 7.95
C ALA A 33 3.94 19.84 6.45
N ALA A 34 4.92 20.64 6.02
CA ALA A 34 5.05 21.01 4.61
C ALA A 34 5.51 19.82 3.76
N LEU A 35 6.45 19.01 4.27
CA LEU A 35 6.91 17.78 3.63
C LEU A 35 5.80 16.74 3.51
N GLU A 36 5.01 16.54 4.57
CA GLU A 36 3.87 15.62 4.60
C GLU A 36 2.80 16.04 3.57
N SER A 37 2.47 17.34 3.51
CA SER A 37 1.47 17.86 2.57
C SER A 37 1.89 17.64 1.11
N GLU A 38 3.16 17.91 0.78
CA GLU A 38 3.68 17.65 -0.57
C GLU A 38 3.74 16.15 -0.88
N PHE A 39 4.12 15.31 0.09
CA PHE A 39 4.17 13.87 -0.11
C PHE A 39 2.79 13.27 -0.39
N ILE A 40 1.77 13.66 0.37
CA ILE A 40 0.37 13.27 0.12
C ILE A 40 -0.05 13.71 -1.29
N ARG A 41 0.25 14.96 -1.68
CA ARG A 41 -0.07 15.47 -3.02
C ARG A 41 0.58 14.62 -4.12
N LEU A 42 1.86 14.26 -3.97
CA LEU A 42 2.57 13.43 -4.94
C LEU A 42 1.94 12.04 -5.06
N LEU A 43 1.61 11.38 -3.95
CA LEU A 43 0.93 10.09 -3.96
C LEU A 43 -0.44 10.19 -4.66
N GLN A 44 -1.20 11.25 -4.41
CA GLN A 44 -2.47 11.48 -5.11
C GLN A 44 -2.30 11.62 -6.63
N THR A 45 -1.23 12.30 -7.09
CA THR A 45 -0.94 12.38 -8.54
C THR A 45 -0.57 11.03 -9.16
N GLN A 46 -0.10 10.07 -8.34
CA GLN A 46 0.21 8.69 -8.76
C GLN A 46 -1.00 7.75 -8.65
N GLY A 47 -2.19 8.28 -8.32
CA GLY A 47 -3.43 7.51 -8.25
C GLY A 47 -3.74 6.90 -6.88
N TYR A 48 -2.97 7.22 -5.84
CA TYR A 48 -3.31 6.82 -4.47
C TYR A 48 -4.47 7.68 -3.94
N GLU A 49 -5.53 7.03 -3.47
CA GLU A 49 -6.66 7.72 -2.84
C GLU A 49 -6.29 8.16 -1.41
N TYR A 50 -6.54 9.43 -1.10
CA TYR A 50 -6.37 9.95 0.26
C TYR A 50 -7.66 9.75 1.06
N LEU A 51 -7.57 8.98 2.15
CA LEU A 51 -8.68 8.71 3.06
C LEU A 51 -8.42 9.33 4.44
N GLN A 52 -9.40 10.05 4.97
CA GLN A 52 -9.34 10.67 6.30
C GLN A 52 -9.81 9.70 7.39
N ILE A 53 -8.94 8.77 7.79
CA ILE A 53 -9.21 7.77 8.82
C ILE A 53 -8.53 8.19 10.13
N HIS A 54 -9.33 8.47 11.16
CA HIS A 54 -8.83 9.01 12.43
C HIS A 54 -8.99 8.05 13.62
N ASN A 55 -9.52 6.84 13.39
CA ASN A 55 -9.72 5.84 14.43
C ASN A 55 -9.67 4.43 13.85
N GLU A 56 -9.44 3.47 14.73
CA GLU A 56 -9.31 2.05 14.37
C GLU A 56 -10.60 1.48 13.75
N ALA A 57 -11.78 1.83 14.28
CA ALA A 57 -13.05 1.32 13.76
C ALA A 57 -13.27 1.72 12.28
N ALA A 58 -12.90 2.94 11.91
CA ALA A 58 -12.93 3.42 10.54
C ALA A 58 -11.91 2.67 9.65
N LEU A 59 -10.73 2.35 10.18
CA LEU A 59 -9.73 1.55 9.46
C LEU A 59 -10.25 0.13 9.18
N ILE A 60 -10.85 -0.52 10.18
CA ILE A 60 -11.45 -1.86 10.06
C ILE A 60 -12.59 -1.86 9.04
N THR A 61 -13.44 -0.83 9.06
CA THR A 61 -14.54 -0.67 8.10
C THR A 61 -14.03 -0.49 6.68
N ASN A 62 -12.97 0.30 6.49
CA ASN A 62 -12.34 0.44 5.19
C ASN A 62 -11.74 -0.90 4.72
N LEU A 63 -11.04 -1.62 5.60
CA LEU A 63 -10.47 -2.92 5.27
C LEU A 63 -11.54 -3.92 4.78
N ARG A 64 -12.68 -4.00 5.48
CA ARG A 64 -13.82 -4.83 5.03
C ARG A 64 -14.23 -4.47 3.61
N ARG A 65 -14.47 -3.19 3.36
CA ARG A 65 -14.89 -2.69 2.04
C ARG A 65 -13.88 -3.07 0.95
N GLN A 66 -12.58 -2.91 1.19
CA GLN A 66 -11.56 -3.23 0.19
C GLN A 66 -11.51 -4.74 -0.10
N LEU A 67 -11.66 -5.59 0.92
CA LEU A 67 -11.70 -7.05 0.74
C LEU A 67 -12.96 -7.50 -0.02
N GLU A 68 -14.11 -6.90 0.28
CA GLU A 68 -15.37 -7.15 -0.44
C GLU A 68 -15.26 -6.77 -1.91
N LEU A 69 -14.68 -5.59 -2.21
CA LEU A 69 -14.46 -5.11 -3.58
C LEU A 69 -13.50 -6.01 -4.37
N LEU A 70 -12.37 -6.39 -3.76
CA LEU A 70 -11.36 -7.25 -4.39
C LEU A 70 -11.93 -8.63 -4.75
N ASN A 71 -12.68 -9.23 -3.82
CA ASN A 71 -13.18 -10.60 -3.96
C ASN A 71 -14.58 -10.70 -4.56
N ARG A 72 -15.25 -9.57 -4.82
CA ARG A 72 -16.66 -9.50 -5.27
C ARG A 72 -17.59 -10.31 -4.35
N TYR A 73 -17.36 -10.18 -3.05
CA TYR A 73 -18.10 -10.87 -1.99
C TYR A 73 -18.61 -9.84 -0.99
N THR A 74 -19.69 -10.13 -0.28
CA THR A 74 -20.22 -9.26 0.79
C THR A 74 -20.29 -10.06 2.07
N PHE A 75 -19.62 -9.59 3.12
CA PHE A 75 -19.70 -10.22 4.42
C PHE A 75 -21.01 -9.84 5.11
N THR A 76 -21.55 -10.77 5.90
CA THR A 76 -22.42 -10.39 7.01
C THR A 76 -21.62 -9.87 8.19
N ASP A 77 -22.24 -9.17 9.14
CA ASP A 77 -21.53 -8.61 10.29
C ASP A 77 -20.91 -9.69 11.19
N ASP A 78 -21.62 -10.80 11.40
CA ASP A 78 -21.12 -11.95 12.16
C ASP A 78 -19.95 -12.64 11.47
N GLU A 79 -20.03 -12.82 10.15
CA GLU A 79 -18.94 -13.39 9.36
C GLU A 79 -17.71 -12.49 9.38
N TRP A 80 -17.90 -11.18 9.22
CA TRP A 80 -16.83 -10.21 9.27
C TRP A 80 -16.16 -10.21 10.64
N SER A 81 -16.94 -10.19 11.72
CA SER A 81 -16.43 -10.21 13.08
C SER A 81 -15.58 -11.46 13.33
N ARG A 82 -16.07 -12.64 12.95
CA ARG A 82 -15.31 -13.89 13.07
C ARG A 82 -14.04 -13.88 12.22
N PHE A 83 -14.16 -13.51 10.95
CA PHE A 83 -13.03 -13.48 10.03
C PHE A 83 -11.93 -12.51 10.48
N PHE A 84 -12.30 -11.30 10.89
CA PHE A 84 -11.36 -10.30 11.35
C PHE A 84 -10.59 -10.79 12.59
N ASN A 85 -11.30 -11.30 13.61
CA ASN A 85 -10.67 -11.74 14.86
C ASN A 85 -9.86 -13.03 14.71
N GLU A 86 -10.29 -13.97 13.87
CA GLU A 86 -9.59 -15.25 13.73
C GLU A 86 -8.48 -15.22 12.67
N ARG A 87 -8.63 -14.42 11.59
CA ARG A 87 -7.75 -14.48 10.42
C ARG A 87 -6.93 -13.22 10.17
N ILE A 88 -7.30 -12.05 10.68
CA ILE A 88 -6.55 -10.81 10.44
C ILE A 88 -5.87 -10.29 11.71
N ALA A 89 -6.65 -10.13 12.77
CA ALA A 89 -6.26 -9.45 14.01
C ALA A 89 -6.45 -10.36 15.23
N SER A 90 -5.97 -11.60 15.14
CA SER A 90 -5.97 -12.52 16.29
C SER A 90 -5.10 -11.96 17.41
N SER A 91 -5.62 -11.96 18.63
CA SER A 91 -4.95 -11.38 19.81
C SER A 91 -3.63 -12.06 20.15
N ASN A 92 -3.42 -13.29 19.67
CA ASN A 92 -2.20 -14.06 19.88
C ASN A 92 -1.11 -13.79 18.81
N GLU A 93 -1.38 -12.95 17.82
CA GLU A 93 -0.48 -12.72 16.69
C GLU A 93 0.33 -11.42 16.81
N GLY A 94 1.64 -11.57 16.87
CA GLY A 94 2.60 -10.46 16.78
C GLY A 94 3.02 -10.13 15.35
N ILE A 95 4.04 -9.27 15.22
CA ILE A 95 4.56 -8.79 13.93
C ILE A 95 5.02 -9.96 13.03
N VAL A 96 5.68 -10.97 13.60
CA VAL A 96 6.17 -12.15 12.85
C VAL A 96 5.04 -12.88 12.12
N GLU A 97 3.91 -13.09 12.80
CA GLU A 97 2.79 -13.87 12.24
C GLU A 97 2.05 -13.06 11.17
N LYS A 98 1.94 -11.74 11.36
CA LYS A 98 1.39 -10.83 10.34
C LYS A 98 2.25 -10.80 9.09
N THR A 99 3.58 -10.76 9.23
CA THR A 99 4.51 -10.86 8.09
C THR A 99 4.34 -12.20 7.36
N ARG A 100 4.21 -13.32 8.09
CA ARG A 100 3.99 -14.63 7.47
C ARG A 100 2.70 -14.65 6.63
N LYS A 101 1.60 -14.08 7.15
CA LYS A 101 0.34 -14.00 6.42
C LYS A 101 0.46 -13.26 5.09
N ILE A 102 1.14 -12.11 5.08
CA ILE A 102 1.34 -11.34 3.84
C ILE A 102 2.20 -12.09 2.82
N GLN A 103 3.24 -12.80 3.26
CA GLN A 103 4.27 -13.34 2.36
C GLN A 103 4.03 -14.78 1.92
N THR A 104 3.41 -15.62 2.74
CA THR A 104 3.38 -17.07 2.51
C THR A 104 1.97 -17.66 2.44
N ASP A 105 0.99 -17.04 3.11
CA ASP A 105 -0.39 -17.51 3.12
C ASP A 105 -1.16 -16.89 1.94
N HIS A 106 -0.71 -17.21 0.72
CA HIS A 106 -1.46 -16.91 -0.49
C HIS A 106 -2.48 -18.03 -0.70
N VAL A 107 -3.77 -17.70 -0.61
CA VAL A 107 -4.88 -18.63 -0.86
C VAL A 107 -5.64 -18.12 -2.07
#